data_AF-A0AAD7L8J3-F1
#
_entry.id   AF-A0AAD7L8J3-F1
#
_cell.length_a   1.000
_cell.length_b   1.000
_cell.length_c   1.000
_cell.angle_alpha   90.00
_cell.angle_beta   90.00
_cell.angle_gamma   90.00
#
_symmetry.space_group_name_H-M   'P 1'
#
loop_
_entity.id
_entity.type
_entity.pdbx_description
1 polymer ?
#
loop_
_entity_poly.entity_id
_entity_poly.type
_entity_poly.pdbx_seq_one_letter_code
_entity_poly.pdbx_strand_id
1 'polypeptide(L)'
;MSTEANEINSAPITPRRSASAALTPPAIASPPMSLPPSQFHSPSLSRWSLLHPEDSITTKMSAEANEINSAPITPRPVSVASTPPVMASPPVSCPPSQFHSPSLSRSPLLHPENAADAPTPSKTPRTPRTPRISLTPRFITPLGSPMRKALRLTKLDPQDAWLPITESRNGNKYYAAFHTLCSGIGVQALVLPVAFTILGWTWGIISLTVAFVWQLYTLWLLVQLHESTETGIRYCRYLQLCGATFGEKLGKLFALLPIMYLSAGTCTALIIIGGSTAKTFFQIVCGATCSAKPLTTVEWYLVFTCAAVVLSQLPNLNSIAGVSLIGAITAVGYCTMIWAISVGKGRLPGVSYDPIKAKSDVARIFSVLNAFGIIAFAFRGHNLILEIQSTMPSSEKHPSHVPMWKGVKVAYTLIAACLFPLAIGGYWAYGHLIPANGGMLTALYQFHSQDVSKFVLGLTSVFVIVNAVSSFQIYGMPMFDDMESAYTTKAKKPCPWWLRSVFRTIFGFVCFFVAVAIPFLASLAGLIGGLALPVTLAYPCFMWLKIKKPKKYNGMWWLNWFLGISGMSLSGILIAAGIYVVIDTGVEISFFNPQ
;
A
#
# COMPACT_ATOMS: atom_id res chain seq x y z
N MET A 1 15.53 -38.15 68.21
CA MET A 1 14.98 -38.97 67.11
C MET A 1 15.48 -38.38 65.81
N SER A 2 16.23 -39.01 64.89
CA SER A 2 16.86 -40.35 64.76
C SER A 2 16.82 -40.67 63.26
N THR A 3 17.87 -41.06 62.55
CA THR A 3 19.27 -41.32 62.95
C THR A 3 20.22 -41.18 61.74
N GLU A 4 21.53 -41.35 61.96
CA GLU A 4 22.69 -41.61 61.07
C GLU A 4 22.55 -41.49 59.52
N ALA A 5 23.42 -40.82 58.75
CA ALA A 5 24.90 -40.73 58.73
C ALA A 5 25.62 -41.97 58.14
N ASN A 6 26.15 -41.87 56.91
CA ASN A 6 27.54 -42.26 56.59
C ASN A 6 28.02 -41.83 55.19
N GLU A 7 29.11 -41.07 55.27
CA GLU A 7 30.21 -40.69 54.39
C GLU A 7 30.86 -41.80 53.50
N ILE A 8 31.97 -41.45 52.82
CA ILE A 8 33.10 -42.30 52.31
C ILE A 8 33.18 -42.63 50.78
N ASN A 9 33.86 -41.71 50.07
CA ASN A 9 35.10 -41.90 49.27
C ASN A 9 35.20 -42.45 47.81
N SER A 10 36.09 -41.72 47.08
CA SER A 10 37.18 -42.16 46.20
C SER A 10 36.97 -42.60 44.73
N ALA A 11 37.64 -41.85 43.84
CA ALA A 11 38.29 -42.30 42.61
C ALA A 11 39.83 -42.41 42.88
N PRO A 12 40.75 -42.60 41.89
CA PRO A 12 40.63 -43.05 40.49
C PRO A 12 41.54 -44.29 40.23
N ILE A 13 41.82 -44.66 38.96
CA ILE A 13 43.16 -45.09 38.43
C ILE A 13 43.10 -45.44 36.91
N THR A 14 44.17 -45.12 36.18
CA THR A 14 44.48 -45.52 34.79
C THR A 14 45.83 -46.26 34.78
N PRO A 15 46.19 -47.19 33.85
CA PRO A 15 46.84 -46.74 32.58
C PRO A 15 46.95 -47.71 31.35
N ARG A 16 47.23 -47.10 30.17
CA ARG A 16 48.19 -47.50 29.09
C ARG A 16 48.07 -48.78 28.21
N ARG A 17 48.32 -48.53 26.90
CA ARG A 17 49.07 -49.37 25.88
C ARG A 17 48.37 -50.64 25.34
N SER A 18 48.66 -51.14 24.12
CA SER A 18 49.42 -50.65 22.92
C SER A 18 49.28 -51.60 21.71
N ALA A 19 49.60 -51.14 20.49
CA ALA A 19 49.96 -51.94 19.28
C ALA A 19 48.82 -52.77 18.63
N SER A 20 48.86 -53.21 17.36
CA SER A 20 49.59 -52.77 16.13
C SER A 20 48.97 -53.50 14.90
N ALA A 21 49.62 -53.39 13.72
CA ALA A 21 49.42 -54.12 12.45
C ALA A 21 48.33 -53.61 11.48
N ALA A 22 48.60 -53.77 10.19
CA ALA A 22 47.76 -53.40 9.05
C ALA A 22 47.90 -54.46 7.93
N LEU A 23 46.85 -54.66 7.13
CA LEU A 23 46.86 -55.46 5.89
C LEU A 23 45.66 -55.11 4.99
N THR A 24 45.83 -55.26 3.68
CA THR A 24 44.89 -54.98 2.55
C THR A 24 45.21 -55.98 1.40
N PRO A 25 44.51 -56.02 0.24
CA PRO A 25 43.27 -55.35 -0.20
C PRO A 25 42.07 -56.33 -0.16
N PRO A 26 41.43 -56.90 -1.23
CA PRO A 26 41.58 -56.79 -2.69
C PRO A 26 40.62 -55.75 -3.33
N ALA A 27 40.50 -55.72 -4.68
CA ALA A 27 39.47 -54.97 -5.42
C ALA A 27 39.05 -55.71 -6.72
N ILE A 28 37.76 -55.64 -7.08
CA ILE A 28 37.13 -56.20 -8.31
C ILE A 28 36.00 -55.20 -8.68
N ALA A 29 36.10 -54.37 -9.71
CA ALA A 29 35.93 -54.63 -11.16
C ALA A 29 34.46 -54.77 -11.60
N SER A 30 34.07 -54.03 -12.64
CA SER A 30 32.68 -53.84 -13.10
C SER A 30 32.43 -54.38 -14.53
N PRO A 31 31.18 -54.75 -14.88
CA PRO A 31 30.73 -54.92 -16.26
C PRO A 31 29.78 -53.79 -16.73
N PRO A 32 29.57 -53.60 -18.06
CA PRO A 32 28.88 -52.45 -18.64
C PRO A 32 27.43 -52.74 -19.09
N MET A 33 26.70 -51.69 -19.49
CA MET A 33 25.53 -51.80 -20.37
C MET A 33 25.43 -50.56 -21.28
N SER A 34 25.12 -50.76 -22.56
CA SER A 34 25.10 -49.70 -23.59
C SER A 34 23.96 -49.90 -24.60
N LEU A 35 23.24 -48.81 -24.91
CA LEU A 35 22.28 -48.71 -26.03
C LEU A 35 22.29 -47.25 -26.59
N PRO A 36 21.81 -47.02 -27.83
CA PRO A 36 22.25 -45.88 -28.66
C PRO A 36 21.29 -44.67 -28.68
N PRO A 37 21.68 -43.53 -29.31
CA PRO A 37 20.93 -42.28 -29.29
C PRO A 37 19.91 -42.11 -30.43
N SER A 38 18.84 -41.34 -30.17
CA SER A 38 18.04 -40.63 -31.17
C SER A 38 17.81 -39.20 -30.65
N GLN A 39 18.48 -38.21 -31.25
CA GLN A 39 18.04 -37.37 -32.37
C GLN A 39 17.13 -36.20 -31.96
N PHE A 40 17.64 -34.99 -32.17
CA PHE A 40 16.88 -33.74 -32.12
C PHE A 40 15.85 -33.70 -33.25
N HIS A 41 14.64 -33.20 -32.97
CA HIS A 41 13.82 -32.58 -34.00
C HIS A 41 13.07 -31.36 -33.45
N SER A 42 13.34 -30.20 -34.04
CA SER A 42 12.48 -29.02 -33.93
C SER A 42 11.34 -29.10 -34.96
N PRO A 43 10.18 -28.51 -34.69
CA PRO A 43 9.32 -27.94 -35.72
C PRO A 43 9.54 -26.43 -35.81
N SER A 44 9.66 -25.91 -37.02
CA SER A 44 9.80 -24.48 -37.30
C SER A 44 8.45 -23.75 -37.33
N LEU A 45 8.53 -22.43 -37.26
CA LEU A 45 7.45 -21.52 -37.66
C LEU A 45 6.88 -21.89 -39.05
N SER A 46 5.56 -21.87 -39.18
CA SER A 46 4.88 -21.62 -40.45
C SER A 46 3.75 -20.61 -40.26
N ARG A 47 3.31 -19.97 -41.35
CA ARG A 47 2.59 -18.69 -41.32
C ARG A 47 1.42 -18.72 -42.32
N TRP A 48 0.21 -18.54 -41.81
CA TRP A 48 -1.01 -18.01 -42.48
C TRP A 48 -1.34 -18.45 -43.91
N SER A 49 -2.57 -18.94 -44.15
CA SER A 49 -3.56 -18.19 -44.97
C SER A 49 -4.96 -18.81 -44.98
N LEU A 50 -5.94 -17.90 -45.00
CA LEU A 50 -7.33 -17.94 -45.50
C LEU A 50 -7.80 -19.17 -46.30
N LEU A 51 -9.04 -19.62 -46.04
CA LEU A 51 -10.18 -19.51 -46.98
C LEU A 51 -11.54 -19.85 -46.33
N HIS A 52 -12.56 -19.10 -46.76
CA HIS A 52 -14.01 -19.39 -46.69
C HIS A 52 -14.48 -19.81 -48.12
N PRO A 53 -15.71 -20.29 -48.41
CA PRO A 53 -16.96 -20.08 -47.67
C PRO A 53 -17.90 -21.31 -47.52
N GLU A 54 -19.10 -21.02 -46.99
CA GLU A 54 -20.44 -21.61 -47.23
C GLU A 54 -20.60 -23.09 -47.64
N ASP A 55 -21.52 -23.78 -46.94
CA ASP A 55 -22.79 -24.17 -47.59
C ASP A 55 -23.94 -24.30 -46.56
N SER A 56 -25.19 -24.41 -47.02
CA SER A 56 -26.40 -24.33 -46.18
C SER A 56 -27.42 -25.45 -46.45
N ILE A 57 -27.94 -26.08 -45.39
CA ILE A 57 -29.14 -26.93 -45.47
C ILE A 57 -30.06 -26.68 -44.25
N THR A 58 -31.28 -26.26 -44.54
CA THR A 58 -32.40 -26.21 -43.59
C THR A 58 -33.27 -27.45 -43.70
N THR A 59 -33.82 -27.95 -42.59
CA THR A 59 -35.03 -28.79 -42.60
C THR A 59 -35.99 -28.35 -41.49
N LYS A 60 -37.28 -28.28 -41.80
CA LYS A 60 -38.37 -27.93 -40.86
C LYS A 60 -39.19 -29.18 -40.49
N MET A 61 -39.90 -29.09 -39.36
CA MET A 61 -41.26 -29.60 -39.03
C MET A 61 -41.27 -30.03 -37.55
N SER A 62 -41.96 -29.30 -36.65
CA SER A 62 -43.42 -29.24 -36.41
C SER A 62 -44.00 -30.52 -35.80
N ALA A 63 -45.00 -30.49 -34.91
CA ALA A 63 -45.56 -29.46 -34.02
C ALA A 63 -46.73 -30.14 -33.30
N GLU A 64 -46.93 -29.93 -32.00
CA GLU A 64 -48.23 -30.18 -31.37
C GLU A 64 -48.37 -29.41 -30.05
N ALA A 65 -49.60 -29.25 -29.56
CA ALA A 65 -49.96 -28.41 -28.42
C ALA A 65 -51.06 -29.06 -27.58
N ASN A 66 -51.26 -28.58 -26.35
CA ASN A 66 -52.52 -28.72 -25.62
C ASN A 66 -52.66 -27.61 -24.56
N GLU A 67 -53.90 -27.22 -24.29
CA GLU A 67 -54.30 -26.22 -23.28
C GLU A 67 -54.49 -26.92 -21.89
N ILE A 68 -55.03 -26.38 -20.79
CA ILE A 68 -56.25 -25.56 -20.54
C ILE A 68 -56.13 -24.82 -19.18
N ASN A 69 -56.68 -23.59 -19.12
CA ASN A 69 -57.30 -22.78 -18.02
C ASN A 69 -57.20 -23.24 -16.53
N SER A 70 -57.22 -22.38 -15.50
CA SER A 70 -58.13 -21.22 -15.26
C SER A 70 -57.64 -20.25 -14.14
N ALA A 71 -58.36 -19.13 -13.94
CA ALA A 71 -58.26 -18.16 -12.82
C ALA A 71 -59.71 -17.78 -12.35
N PRO A 72 -60.06 -16.69 -11.60
CA PRO A 72 -59.27 -15.62 -10.92
C PRO A 72 -59.85 -15.16 -9.53
N ILE A 73 -59.51 -13.93 -9.08
CA ILE A 73 -60.25 -13.00 -8.16
C ILE A 73 -59.86 -12.91 -6.65
N THR A 74 -59.94 -11.68 -6.10
CA THR A 74 -59.70 -11.22 -4.70
C THR A 74 -60.91 -10.43 -4.15
N PRO A 75 -61.03 -10.17 -2.82
CA PRO A 75 -61.04 -8.76 -2.33
C PRO A 75 -60.53 -8.55 -0.86
N ARG A 76 -60.80 -7.36 -0.26
CA ARG A 76 -60.28 -6.85 1.04
C ARG A 76 -61.32 -5.98 1.79
N PRO A 77 -61.39 -6.01 3.14
CA PRO A 77 -61.30 -4.79 4.01
C PRO A 77 -60.44 -5.04 5.30
N VAL A 78 -59.87 -4.10 6.09
CA VAL A 78 -60.24 -2.77 6.63
C VAL A 78 -61.28 -2.88 7.77
N SER A 79 -61.17 -2.31 8.99
CA SER A 79 -60.28 -1.33 9.68
C SER A 79 -59.94 -1.85 11.13
N VAL A 80 -59.52 -1.19 12.24
CA VAL A 80 -58.87 0.07 12.77
C VAL A 80 -58.51 -0.27 14.27
N ALA A 81 -57.69 0.38 15.14
CA ALA A 81 -57.14 1.74 15.36
C ALA A 81 -55.58 1.67 15.61
N SER A 82 -54.84 2.32 16.54
CA SER A 82 -55.06 3.25 17.69
C SER A 82 -53.82 4.12 18.06
N THR A 83 -53.94 4.96 19.10
CA THR A 83 -53.02 5.98 19.70
C THR A 83 -52.09 5.48 20.83
N PRO A 84 -51.09 6.25 21.37
CA PRO A 84 -50.78 7.70 21.24
C PRO A 84 -49.33 8.01 20.71
N PRO A 85 -48.79 9.25 20.73
CA PRO A 85 -47.82 9.72 19.71
C PRO A 85 -46.37 10.01 20.15
N VAL A 86 -45.49 10.25 19.16
CA VAL A 86 -44.11 10.80 19.30
C VAL A 86 -43.90 11.96 18.31
N MET A 87 -43.04 12.92 18.66
CA MET A 87 -42.81 14.19 17.96
C MET A 87 -42.21 14.04 16.55
N ALA A 88 -42.58 14.95 15.64
CA ALA A 88 -42.03 15.07 14.30
C ALA A 88 -40.93 16.13 14.19
N SER A 89 -40.00 15.96 13.24
CA SER A 89 -39.00 16.93 12.82
C SER A 89 -39.02 17.09 11.29
N PRO A 90 -38.62 18.26 10.74
CA PRO A 90 -38.93 18.61 9.35
C PRO A 90 -38.02 17.93 8.31
N PRO A 91 -38.51 17.71 7.07
CA PRO A 91 -37.74 17.09 6.00
C PRO A 91 -36.67 18.03 5.43
N VAL A 92 -35.47 17.49 5.18
CA VAL A 92 -34.38 18.22 4.52
C VAL A 92 -34.53 18.11 2.99
N SER A 93 -34.81 19.23 2.33
CA SER A 93 -34.92 19.33 0.88
C SER A 93 -33.54 19.29 0.19
N CYS A 94 -33.39 18.44 -0.82
CA CYS A 94 -32.21 18.42 -1.69
C CYS A 94 -32.20 19.63 -2.65
N PRO A 95 -31.06 20.34 -2.84
CA PRO A 95 -30.90 21.29 -3.94
C PRO A 95 -30.65 20.55 -5.27
N PRO A 96 -31.05 21.14 -6.43
CA PRO A 96 -31.07 20.44 -7.72
C PRO A 96 -29.71 20.36 -8.41
N SER A 97 -29.58 19.40 -9.33
CA SER A 97 -28.47 19.29 -10.28
C SER A 97 -28.57 20.35 -11.38
N GLN A 98 -27.49 21.10 -11.62
CA GLN A 98 -27.32 21.91 -12.82
C GLN A 98 -25.91 21.72 -13.38
N PHE A 99 -25.83 21.18 -14.60
CA PHE A 99 -24.63 21.27 -15.43
C PHE A 99 -24.61 22.64 -16.12
N HIS A 100 -23.52 23.39 -16.01
CA HIS A 100 -22.94 24.23 -17.08
C HIS A 100 -21.59 24.82 -16.62
N SER A 101 -20.79 25.28 -17.57
CA SER A 101 -19.41 25.80 -17.40
C SER A 101 -19.25 27.10 -18.19
N PRO A 102 -18.13 27.83 -18.09
CA PRO A 102 -17.39 28.24 -16.89
C PRO A 102 -17.17 29.78 -16.85
N SER A 103 -17.07 30.39 -15.65
CA SER A 103 -16.82 31.84 -15.52
C SER A 103 -15.38 32.19 -15.12
N LEU A 104 -14.71 33.05 -15.89
CA LEU A 104 -13.37 33.58 -15.62
C LEU A 104 -13.40 34.71 -14.57
N SER A 105 -12.70 34.55 -13.44
CA SER A 105 -12.46 35.65 -12.49
C SER A 105 -11.21 36.45 -12.86
N ARG A 106 -11.39 37.74 -13.20
CA ARG A 106 -10.30 38.68 -13.50
C ARG A 106 -9.53 39.10 -12.24
N SER A 107 -8.26 39.45 -12.41
CA SER A 107 -7.53 40.32 -11.47
C SER A 107 -8.06 41.76 -11.52
N PRO A 108 -8.02 42.52 -10.41
CA PRO A 108 -8.40 43.93 -10.43
C PRO A 108 -7.34 44.78 -11.15
N LEU A 109 -7.80 45.71 -11.99
CA LEU A 109 -7.00 46.81 -12.54
C LEU A 109 -7.58 48.15 -12.07
N LEU A 110 -6.72 49.14 -11.95
CA LEU A 110 -7.06 50.49 -11.47
C LEU A 110 -7.70 51.31 -12.59
N HIS A 111 -8.74 52.07 -12.26
CA HIS A 111 -9.24 53.15 -13.11
C HIS A 111 -8.44 54.44 -12.88
N PRO A 112 -8.02 55.15 -13.94
CA PRO A 112 -7.78 56.59 -13.89
C PRO A 112 -9.09 57.36 -14.16
N GLU A 113 -9.21 58.55 -13.59
CA GLU A 113 -10.30 59.49 -13.82
C GLU A 113 -9.73 60.77 -14.46
N ASN A 114 -10.38 61.29 -15.49
CA ASN A 114 -9.92 62.46 -16.26
C ASN A 114 -10.83 63.66 -15.99
N ALA A 115 -10.22 64.79 -15.62
CA ALA A 115 -10.80 66.13 -15.71
C ALA A 115 -9.74 67.06 -16.34
N ALA A 116 -10.16 68.15 -17.00
CA ALA A 116 -9.33 68.88 -17.96
C ALA A 116 -9.06 70.35 -17.60
N ASP A 117 -8.31 71.00 -18.49
CA ASP A 117 -8.10 72.44 -18.66
C ASP A 117 -7.06 73.16 -17.78
N ALA A 118 -6.64 74.34 -18.27
CA ALA A 118 -5.34 75.00 -18.07
C ALA A 118 -5.54 76.52 -17.79
N PRO A 119 -4.53 77.44 -17.73
CA PRO A 119 -3.08 77.33 -18.00
C PRO A 119 -2.13 77.96 -16.94
N THR A 120 -0.85 78.16 -17.29
CA THR A 120 0.23 78.73 -16.44
C THR A 120 0.42 80.25 -16.63
N PRO A 121 1.15 80.95 -15.74
CA PRO A 121 2.50 81.42 -16.14
C PRO A 121 3.58 81.70 -15.04
N SER A 122 4.80 81.20 -15.27
CA SER A 122 6.11 81.92 -15.14
C SER A 122 6.88 82.18 -13.80
N LYS A 123 8.22 82.08 -13.89
CA LYS A 123 9.33 82.84 -13.21
C LYS A 123 9.70 82.67 -11.69
N THR A 124 10.73 81.82 -11.43
CA THR A 124 12.08 82.09 -10.80
C THR A 124 12.30 83.10 -9.64
N PRO A 125 13.41 83.01 -8.83
CA PRO A 125 14.32 81.89 -8.45
C PRO A 125 14.95 81.90 -6.99
N ARG A 126 15.72 80.85 -6.59
CA ARG A 126 16.91 80.85 -5.65
C ARG A 126 16.68 81.23 -4.14
N THR A 127 17.38 80.77 -3.07
CA THR A 127 18.67 80.07 -2.78
C THR A 127 18.56 78.95 -1.65
N PRO A 128 19.47 78.67 -0.63
CA PRO A 128 20.05 77.30 -0.52
C PRO A 128 20.23 76.60 0.87
N ARG A 129 20.62 75.31 0.82
CA ARG A 129 21.43 74.50 1.80
C ARG A 129 21.01 74.39 3.30
N THR A 130 20.78 73.16 3.75
CA THR A 130 21.62 72.44 4.75
C THR A 130 21.18 70.97 4.91
N PRO A 131 22.07 70.01 5.26
CA PRO A 131 21.70 68.61 5.50
C PRO A 131 21.41 68.33 6.99
N ARG A 132 20.46 67.43 7.29
CA ARG A 132 20.31 66.81 8.62
C ARG A 132 20.59 65.32 8.55
N ILE A 133 21.44 64.86 9.47
CA ILE A 133 21.91 63.48 9.60
C ILE A 133 20.77 62.60 10.14
N SER A 134 20.51 61.45 9.50
CA SER A 134 19.52 60.48 9.98
C SER A 134 20.10 59.61 11.10
N LEU A 135 19.63 59.79 12.33
CA LEU A 135 19.92 58.90 13.46
C LEU A 135 18.62 58.26 13.96
N THR A 136 18.29 57.09 13.40
CA THR A 136 17.31 56.15 13.96
C THR A 136 17.93 54.75 13.95
N PRO A 137 17.96 54.01 15.07
CA PRO A 137 18.60 52.70 15.11
C PRO A 137 17.77 51.67 14.33
N ARG A 138 18.43 50.89 13.47
CA ARG A 138 17.80 49.78 12.74
C ARG A 138 17.47 48.64 13.71
N PHE A 139 16.28 48.65 14.29
CA PHE A 139 15.75 47.51 15.03
C PHE A 139 15.40 46.38 14.04
N ILE A 140 16.34 45.47 13.81
CA ILE A 140 16.15 44.32 12.91
C ILE A 140 15.29 43.28 13.65
N THR A 141 13.97 43.43 13.57
CA THR A 141 13.02 42.38 13.96
C THR A 141 12.83 41.38 12.81
N PRO A 142 13.26 40.11 12.93
CA PRO A 142 12.99 39.08 11.91
C PRO A 142 11.54 38.56 11.98
N LEU A 143 10.58 39.42 12.31
CA LEU A 143 9.17 39.07 12.46
C LEU A 143 8.41 39.37 11.16
N GLY A 144 8.61 38.53 10.15
CA GLY A 144 7.80 38.56 8.93
C GLY A 144 6.30 38.47 9.30
N SER A 145 5.51 39.46 8.88
CA SER A 145 4.13 39.64 9.32
C SER A 145 3.28 38.39 9.03
N PRO A 146 2.24 38.09 9.86
CA PRO A 146 1.36 36.93 9.65
C PRO A 146 0.81 36.89 8.22
N MET A 147 0.32 38.01 7.68
CA MET A 147 -0.14 38.06 6.29
C MET A 147 0.92 37.59 5.28
N ARG A 148 2.21 37.89 5.48
CA ARG A 148 3.31 37.43 4.60
C ARG A 148 3.64 35.94 4.80
N LYS A 149 3.37 35.37 5.97
CA LYS A 149 3.49 33.92 6.23
C LYS A 149 2.31 33.14 5.68
N ALA A 150 1.08 33.59 5.94
CA ALA A 150 -0.14 33.09 5.33
C ALA A 150 -0.06 33.08 3.79
N LEU A 151 0.39 34.18 3.16
CA LEU A 151 0.64 34.26 1.72
C LEU A 151 1.75 33.34 1.19
N ARG A 152 2.62 32.79 2.05
CA ARG A 152 3.60 31.77 1.65
C ARG A 152 3.06 30.36 1.80
N LEU A 153 2.35 30.07 2.90
CA LEU A 153 1.66 28.79 3.11
C LEU A 153 0.61 28.50 2.03
N THR A 154 0.08 29.54 1.37
CA THR A 154 -0.79 29.43 0.20
C THR A 154 -0.08 29.61 -1.15
N LYS A 155 1.20 30.02 -1.19
CA LYS A 155 1.98 30.13 -2.44
C LYS A 155 2.52 28.76 -2.86
N LEU A 156 1.61 27.97 -3.42
CA LEU A 156 1.91 26.77 -4.19
C LEU A 156 2.64 27.15 -5.50
N ASP A 157 3.31 26.17 -6.12
CA ASP A 157 3.72 26.31 -7.51
C ASP A 157 2.46 26.35 -8.40
N PRO A 158 2.29 27.31 -9.34
CA PRO A 158 1.18 27.28 -10.30
C PRO A 158 1.09 25.97 -11.10
N GLN A 159 2.21 25.27 -11.31
CA GLN A 159 2.24 23.96 -11.97
C GLN A 159 1.63 22.86 -11.09
N ASP A 160 1.72 22.96 -9.75
CA ASP A 160 1.09 21.99 -8.81
C ASP A 160 -0.43 22.00 -8.93
N ALA A 161 -1.04 23.12 -9.32
CA ALA A 161 -2.49 23.23 -9.47
C ALA A 161 -3.05 22.38 -10.64
N TRP A 162 -2.19 21.76 -11.45
CA TRP A 162 -2.57 20.93 -12.61
C TRP A 162 -2.32 19.42 -12.41
N LEU A 163 -1.84 19.00 -11.23
CA LEU A 163 -1.35 17.63 -11.02
C LEU A 163 -2.31 16.78 -10.16
N PRO A 164 -2.52 15.47 -10.47
CA PRO A 164 -3.55 14.61 -9.86
C PRO A 164 -3.62 14.56 -8.33
N ILE A 165 -2.54 14.82 -7.61
CA ILE A 165 -2.53 14.85 -6.14
C ILE A 165 -2.95 16.23 -5.60
N THR A 166 -2.72 17.29 -6.36
CA THR A 166 -2.78 18.68 -5.88
C THR A 166 -3.77 19.61 -6.61
N GLU A 167 -4.40 19.16 -7.71
CA GLU A 167 -5.41 19.93 -8.47
C GLU A 167 -6.74 20.12 -7.72
N SER A 168 -7.04 19.28 -6.71
CA SER A 168 -8.24 19.39 -5.88
C SER A 168 -7.87 19.36 -4.40
N ARG A 169 -8.14 20.46 -3.68
CA ARG A 169 -7.75 20.63 -2.27
C ARG A 169 -8.93 20.73 -1.28
N ASN A 170 -9.96 19.92 -1.52
CA ASN A 170 -11.19 19.87 -0.73
C ASN A 170 -11.24 18.67 0.26
N GLY A 171 -10.12 17.96 0.42
CA GLY A 171 -9.95 16.82 1.30
C GLY A 171 -10.06 17.19 2.78
N ASN A 172 -10.43 16.21 3.60
CA ASN A 172 -10.80 16.44 5.00
C ASN A 172 -10.45 15.23 5.90
N LYS A 173 -10.67 15.35 7.21
CA LYS A 173 -10.35 14.31 8.21
C LYS A 173 -10.93 12.92 7.89
N TYR A 174 -12.10 12.85 7.23
CA TYR A 174 -12.73 11.58 6.86
C TYR A 174 -12.04 10.98 5.64
N TYR A 175 -11.77 11.79 4.61
CA TYR A 175 -11.06 11.34 3.42
C TYR A 175 -9.66 10.82 3.77
N ALA A 176 -8.93 11.49 4.66
CA ALA A 176 -7.67 10.98 5.20
C ALA A 176 -7.84 9.61 5.88
N ALA A 177 -8.86 9.43 6.73
CA ALA A 177 -9.11 8.13 7.33
C ALA A 177 -9.40 7.05 6.26
N PHE A 178 -10.22 7.35 5.25
CA PHE A 178 -10.58 6.42 4.17
C PHE A 178 -9.37 6.03 3.32
N HIS A 179 -8.58 7.00 2.84
CA HIS A 179 -7.37 6.73 2.08
C HIS A 179 -6.35 5.94 2.91
N THR A 180 -6.07 6.37 4.15
CA THR A 180 -5.10 5.69 5.04
C THR A 180 -5.55 4.27 5.40
N LEU A 181 -6.85 4.01 5.56
CA LEU A 181 -7.36 2.66 5.79
C LEU A 181 -7.21 1.77 4.56
N CYS A 182 -7.66 2.23 3.39
CA CYS A 182 -7.61 1.45 2.14
C CYS A 182 -6.17 1.22 1.63
N SER A 183 -5.21 2.11 1.94
CA SER A 183 -3.78 1.85 1.67
C SER A 183 -3.09 1.02 2.75
N GLY A 184 -3.47 1.22 4.03
CA GLY A 184 -2.80 0.63 5.20
C GLY A 184 -3.28 -0.76 5.59
N ILE A 185 -4.54 -1.12 5.30
CA ILE A 185 -5.03 -2.50 5.35
C ILE A 185 -5.00 -3.04 3.92
N GLY A 186 -3.86 -3.63 3.56
CA GLY A 186 -3.69 -4.35 2.30
C GLY A 186 -3.30 -5.82 2.52
N VAL A 187 -3.09 -6.56 1.44
CA VAL A 187 -2.77 -7.99 1.50
C VAL A 187 -1.42 -8.27 2.17
N GLN A 188 -0.52 -7.29 2.22
CA GLN A 188 0.72 -7.37 3.01
C GLN A 188 0.48 -7.73 4.50
N ALA A 189 -0.71 -7.44 5.04
CA ALA A 189 -1.11 -7.88 6.37
C ALA A 189 -1.42 -9.39 6.46
N LEU A 190 -1.88 -10.02 5.37
CA LEU A 190 -2.30 -11.43 5.36
C LEU A 190 -1.13 -12.41 5.49
N VAL A 191 0.09 -11.98 5.18
CA VAL A 191 1.34 -12.73 5.44
C VAL A 191 1.95 -12.44 6.82
N LEU A 192 1.41 -11.49 7.60
CA LEU A 192 1.99 -11.10 8.90
C LEU A 192 2.14 -12.26 9.91
N PRO A 193 1.20 -13.22 10.03
CA PRO A 193 1.40 -14.42 10.87
C PRO A 193 2.58 -15.31 10.45
N VAL A 194 3.04 -15.26 9.20
CA VAL A 194 4.19 -16.05 8.74
C VAL A 194 5.48 -15.61 9.47
N ALA A 195 5.56 -14.36 9.93
CA ALA A 195 6.66 -13.92 10.79
C ALA A 195 6.65 -14.61 12.17
N PHE A 196 5.47 -14.97 12.69
CA PHE A 196 5.33 -15.56 14.03
C PHE A 196 5.77 -17.04 14.04
N THR A 197 5.73 -17.75 12.91
CA THR A 197 6.25 -19.14 12.82
C THR A 197 7.78 -19.21 12.98
N ILE A 198 8.47 -18.10 12.72
CA ILE A 198 9.94 -17.97 12.86
C ILE A 198 10.34 -17.31 14.18
N LEU A 199 9.57 -16.31 14.64
CA LEU A 199 9.87 -15.55 15.85
C LEU A 199 9.28 -16.18 17.13
N GLY A 200 8.27 -17.04 17.00
CA GLY A 200 7.44 -17.50 18.11
C GLY A 200 6.58 -16.38 18.71
N TRP A 201 5.78 -16.75 19.72
CA TRP A 201 4.84 -15.86 20.39
C TRP A 201 5.47 -14.56 20.91
N THR A 202 6.47 -14.67 21.78
CA THR A 202 7.05 -13.54 22.50
C THR A 202 7.69 -12.51 21.57
N TRP A 203 8.58 -12.93 20.69
CA TRP A 203 9.26 -12.01 19.77
C TRP A 203 8.37 -11.55 18.62
N GLY A 204 7.41 -12.38 18.17
CA GLY A 204 6.39 -11.97 17.20
C GLY A 204 5.57 -10.78 17.71
N ILE A 205 5.03 -10.87 18.93
CA ILE A 205 4.25 -9.80 19.56
C ILE A 205 5.11 -8.57 19.84
N ILE A 206 6.33 -8.73 20.39
CA ILE A 206 7.23 -7.60 20.68
C ILE A 206 7.61 -6.86 19.39
N SER A 207 8.08 -7.57 18.36
CA SER A 207 8.51 -6.95 17.11
C SER A 207 7.36 -6.31 16.33
N LEU A 208 6.17 -6.92 16.34
CA LEU A 208 4.96 -6.32 15.79
C LEU A 208 4.60 -5.01 16.50
N THR A 209 4.64 -5.01 17.83
CA THR A 209 4.31 -3.82 18.66
C THR A 209 5.32 -2.70 18.46
N VAL A 210 6.62 -3.00 18.47
CA VAL A 210 7.69 -2.03 18.25
C VAL A 210 7.61 -1.44 16.84
N ALA A 211 7.41 -2.27 15.81
CA ALA A 211 7.25 -1.80 14.43
C ALA A 211 6.01 -0.90 14.26
N PHE A 212 4.87 -1.25 14.86
CA PHE A 212 3.66 -0.44 14.83
C PHE A 212 3.84 0.92 15.50
N VAL A 213 4.43 0.96 16.70
CA VAL A 213 4.67 2.21 17.46
C VAL A 213 5.67 3.10 16.75
N TRP A 214 6.77 2.54 16.23
CA TRP A 214 7.77 3.27 15.45
C TRP A 214 7.14 3.83 14.16
N GLN A 215 6.35 3.03 13.44
CA GLN A 215 5.69 3.51 12.22
C GLN A 215 4.68 4.63 12.51
N LEU A 216 3.90 4.53 13.59
CA LEU A 216 2.96 5.58 13.99
C LEU A 216 3.69 6.88 14.38
N TYR A 217 4.87 6.76 15.00
CA TYR A 217 5.75 7.90 15.30
C TYR A 217 6.31 8.56 14.04
N THR A 218 6.87 7.82 13.08
CA THR A 218 7.39 8.42 11.84
C THR A 218 6.28 9.00 10.97
N LEU A 219 5.07 8.43 11.02
CA LEU A 219 3.90 9.00 10.37
C LEU A 219 3.52 10.35 11.00
N TRP A 220 3.56 10.47 12.33
CA TRP A 220 3.41 11.76 13.00
C TRP A 220 4.49 12.77 12.55
N LEU A 221 5.76 12.34 12.42
CA LEU A 221 6.82 13.22 11.89
C LEU A 221 6.46 13.76 10.52
N LEU A 222 6.05 12.91 9.55
CA LEU A 222 5.68 13.35 8.21
C LEU A 222 4.50 14.33 8.22
N VAL A 223 3.45 14.03 8.98
CA VAL A 223 2.25 14.90 9.09
C VAL A 223 2.60 16.29 9.60
N GLN A 224 3.59 16.37 10.52
CA GLN A 224 4.12 17.62 11.06
C GLN A 224 5.21 18.27 10.19
N LEU A 225 5.81 17.54 9.23
CA LEU A 225 6.83 18.02 8.29
C LEU A 225 6.25 18.55 6.98
N HIS A 226 5.01 18.16 6.63
CA HIS A 226 4.25 18.66 5.46
C HIS A 226 4.25 20.18 5.32
N GLU A 227 4.28 20.90 6.45
CA GLU A 227 4.23 22.36 6.53
C GLU A 227 5.47 22.91 7.26
N SER A 228 6.24 23.75 6.56
CA SER A 228 7.40 24.45 7.10
C SER A 228 6.99 25.79 7.71
N THR A 229 7.01 25.87 9.04
CA THR A 229 6.73 27.10 9.80
C THR A 229 7.84 28.15 9.69
N GLU A 230 9.05 27.76 9.26
CA GLU A 230 10.19 28.66 9.05
C GLU A 230 10.16 29.32 7.66
N THR A 231 9.96 28.52 6.60
CA THR A 231 10.01 29.01 5.21
C THR A 231 8.64 29.38 4.64
N GLY A 232 7.56 28.84 5.20
CA GLY A 232 6.19 28.91 4.68
C GLY A 232 5.90 27.90 3.55
N ILE A 233 6.81 26.96 3.26
CA ILE A 233 6.65 25.99 2.17
C ILE A 233 5.79 24.80 2.62
N ARG A 234 4.91 24.32 1.71
CA ARG A 234 4.12 23.10 1.86
C ARG A 234 4.67 22.00 0.94
N TYR A 235 5.16 20.90 1.50
CA TYR A 235 5.77 19.79 0.75
C TYR A 235 4.69 18.77 0.37
N CYS A 236 4.13 18.89 -0.84
CA CYS A 236 2.96 18.12 -1.26
C CYS A 236 3.26 16.67 -1.66
N ARG A 237 4.53 16.28 -1.82
CA ARG A 237 4.97 14.89 -2.04
C ARG A 237 6.16 14.52 -1.17
N TYR A 238 6.31 13.24 -0.88
CA TYR A 238 7.48 12.66 -0.21
C TYR A 238 8.78 12.97 -0.97
N LEU A 239 8.78 12.84 -2.30
CA LEU A 239 9.95 13.16 -3.14
C LEU A 239 10.39 14.63 -2.99
N GLN A 240 9.45 15.55 -2.83
CA GLN A 240 9.71 16.97 -2.62
C GLN A 240 10.33 17.23 -1.23
N LEU A 241 9.82 16.58 -0.18
CA LEU A 241 10.36 16.66 1.17
C LEU A 241 11.78 16.05 1.26
N CYS A 242 12.02 14.94 0.57
CA CYS A 242 13.35 14.34 0.41
C CYS A 242 14.33 15.28 -0.31
N GLY A 243 13.93 15.87 -1.44
CA GLY A 243 14.75 16.84 -2.17
C GLY A 243 15.14 18.05 -1.33
N ALA A 244 14.21 18.60 -0.55
CA ALA A 244 14.47 19.70 0.39
C ALA A 244 15.34 19.31 1.60
N THR A 245 15.38 18.02 1.97
CA THR A 245 16.14 17.51 3.12
C THR A 245 17.58 17.12 2.77
N PHE A 246 17.75 16.42 1.65
CA PHE A 246 19.01 15.77 1.25
C PHE A 246 19.68 16.45 0.05
N GLY A 247 19.07 17.50 -0.51
CA GLY A 247 19.47 18.15 -1.75
C GLY A 247 18.98 17.38 -2.98
N GLU A 248 18.81 18.05 -4.12
CA GLU A 248 18.08 17.47 -5.26
C GLU A 248 18.64 16.14 -5.77
N LYS A 249 19.96 16.02 -5.96
CA LYS A 249 20.58 14.82 -6.56
C LYS A 249 20.43 13.60 -5.65
N LEU A 250 20.78 13.73 -4.37
CA LEU A 250 20.68 12.65 -3.39
C LEU A 250 19.23 12.39 -2.98
N GLY A 251 18.41 13.43 -2.82
CA GLY A 251 16.98 13.30 -2.55
C GLY A 251 16.23 12.58 -3.67
N LYS A 252 16.57 12.84 -4.95
CA LYS A 252 16.06 12.05 -6.09
C LYS A 252 16.56 10.61 -6.03
N LEU A 253 17.86 10.35 -5.81
CA LEU A 253 18.39 8.98 -5.73
C LEU A 253 17.74 8.16 -4.60
N PHE A 254 17.71 8.70 -3.37
CA PHE A 254 17.21 8.01 -2.19
C PHE A 254 15.68 7.89 -2.14
N ALA A 255 14.93 8.77 -2.81
CA ALA A 255 13.46 8.72 -2.78
C ALA A 255 12.84 8.14 -4.05
N LEU A 256 13.38 8.40 -5.24
CA LEU A 256 12.76 7.96 -6.50
C LEU A 256 12.72 6.44 -6.60
N LEU A 257 13.86 5.75 -6.40
CA LEU A 257 13.90 4.30 -6.50
C LEU A 257 12.94 3.63 -5.48
N PRO A 258 12.95 3.99 -4.18
CA PRO A 258 11.95 3.46 -3.26
C PRO A 258 10.51 3.87 -3.54
N ILE A 259 10.20 5.11 -3.98
CA ILE A 259 8.82 5.54 -4.27
C ILE A 259 8.28 4.83 -5.52
N MET A 260 9.08 4.73 -6.59
CA MET A 260 8.74 3.95 -7.80
C MET A 260 8.39 2.51 -7.42
N TYR A 261 9.25 1.87 -6.62
CA TYR A 261 9.05 0.52 -6.13
C TYR A 261 7.81 0.38 -5.21
N LEU A 262 7.60 1.33 -4.31
CA LEU A 262 6.54 1.34 -3.30
C LEU A 262 5.17 1.72 -3.86
N SER A 263 5.12 2.42 -4.99
CA SER A 263 3.93 2.66 -5.78
C SER A 263 3.73 1.54 -6.82
N ALA A 264 4.56 1.49 -7.88
CA ALA A 264 4.38 0.58 -9.01
C ALA A 264 4.47 -0.89 -8.60
N GLY A 265 5.43 -1.27 -7.75
CA GLY A 265 5.52 -2.64 -7.22
C GLY A 265 4.34 -3.03 -6.34
N THR A 266 3.67 -2.08 -5.68
CA THR A 266 2.40 -2.34 -4.99
C THR A 266 1.26 -2.49 -5.98
N CYS A 267 1.17 -1.64 -7.00
CA CYS A 267 0.18 -1.78 -8.08
C CYS A 267 0.29 -3.14 -8.79
N THR A 268 1.51 -3.61 -9.07
CA THR A 268 1.80 -4.96 -9.57
C THR A 268 1.33 -6.05 -8.61
N ALA A 269 1.66 -5.95 -7.31
CA ALA A 269 1.22 -6.94 -6.33
C ALA A 269 -0.33 -6.98 -6.21
N LEU A 270 -1.00 -5.83 -6.28
CA LEU A 270 -2.46 -5.75 -6.26
C LEU A 270 -3.09 -6.41 -7.51
N ILE A 271 -2.45 -6.34 -8.69
CA ILE A 271 -2.89 -7.11 -9.87
C ILE A 271 -2.76 -8.62 -9.62
N ILE A 272 -1.62 -9.09 -9.12
CA ILE A 272 -1.38 -10.51 -8.81
C ILE A 272 -2.47 -11.03 -7.86
N ILE A 273 -2.64 -10.38 -6.70
CA ILE A 273 -3.55 -10.90 -5.68
C ILE A 273 -5.02 -10.69 -6.08
N GLY A 274 -5.36 -9.54 -6.67
CA GLY A 274 -6.71 -9.25 -7.11
C GLY A 274 -7.18 -10.20 -8.22
N GLY A 275 -6.31 -10.49 -9.19
CA GLY A 275 -6.56 -11.46 -10.24
C GLY A 275 -6.65 -12.89 -9.72
N SER A 276 -5.69 -13.36 -8.90
CA SER A 276 -5.77 -14.70 -8.30
C SER A 276 -6.97 -14.85 -7.37
N THR A 277 -7.38 -13.80 -6.65
CA THR A 277 -8.60 -13.85 -5.83
C THR A 277 -9.87 -13.84 -6.68
N ALA A 278 -9.88 -13.18 -7.84
CA ALA A 278 -10.99 -13.26 -8.80
C ALA A 278 -11.11 -14.66 -9.43
N LYS A 279 -9.98 -15.32 -9.74
CA LYS A 279 -9.93 -16.75 -10.11
C LYS A 279 -10.55 -17.64 -9.02
N THR A 280 -10.14 -17.46 -7.77
CA THR A 280 -10.71 -18.21 -6.62
C THR A 280 -12.20 -17.92 -6.41
N PHE A 281 -12.63 -16.66 -6.52
CA PHE A 281 -14.05 -16.28 -6.43
C PHE A 281 -14.89 -17.00 -7.49
N PHE A 282 -14.43 -16.98 -8.74
CA PHE A 282 -15.08 -17.70 -9.83
C PHE A 282 -15.18 -19.20 -9.55
N GLN A 283 -14.10 -19.82 -9.07
CA GLN A 283 -14.11 -21.25 -8.70
C GLN A 283 -15.10 -21.56 -7.56
N ILE A 284 -15.22 -20.69 -6.55
CA ILE A 284 -16.18 -20.85 -5.44
C ILE A 284 -17.63 -20.76 -5.93
N VAL A 285 -17.93 -19.79 -6.79
CA VAL A 285 -19.30 -19.51 -7.27
C VAL A 285 -19.73 -20.48 -8.37
N CYS A 286 -18.90 -20.69 -9.40
CA CYS A 286 -19.25 -21.55 -10.54
C CYS A 286 -19.12 -23.04 -10.24
N GLY A 287 -18.14 -23.45 -9.41
CA GLY A 287 -17.91 -24.84 -9.00
C GLY A 287 -17.92 -25.84 -10.16
N ALA A 288 -18.56 -26.99 -9.95
CA ALA A 288 -18.85 -27.99 -10.99
C ALA A 288 -20.16 -27.71 -11.76
N THR A 289 -20.83 -26.59 -11.48
CA THR A 289 -22.16 -26.24 -12.00
C THR A 289 -22.15 -25.31 -13.22
N CYS A 290 -21.00 -24.74 -13.58
CA CYS A 290 -20.86 -23.92 -14.79
C CYS A 290 -20.19 -24.71 -15.92
N SER A 291 -20.85 -24.74 -17.10
CA SER A 291 -20.26 -25.25 -18.35
C SER A 291 -19.28 -24.26 -19.02
N ALA A 292 -19.07 -23.08 -18.43
CA ALA A 292 -18.18 -22.05 -18.96
C ALA A 292 -16.70 -22.46 -18.81
N LYS A 293 -15.93 -22.36 -19.90
CA LYS A 293 -14.47 -22.58 -19.86
C LYS A 293 -13.83 -21.61 -18.85
N PRO A 294 -13.08 -22.10 -17.84
CA PRO A 294 -12.43 -21.23 -16.87
C PRO A 294 -11.31 -20.42 -17.53
N LEU A 295 -11.24 -19.13 -17.20
CA LEU A 295 -10.12 -18.26 -17.58
C LEU A 295 -8.84 -18.65 -16.83
N THR A 296 -7.70 -18.52 -17.51
CA THR A 296 -6.36 -18.70 -16.95
C THR A 296 -6.01 -17.60 -15.94
N THR A 297 -4.95 -17.80 -15.16
CA THR A 297 -4.44 -16.83 -14.18
C THR A 297 -4.04 -15.51 -14.86
N VAL A 298 -3.43 -15.57 -16.06
CA VAL A 298 -3.09 -14.40 -16.88
C VAL A 298 -4.33 -13.62 -17.31
N GLU A 299 -5.37 -14.31 -17.77
CA GLU A 299 -6.64 -13.68 -18.16
C GLU A 299 -7.35 -13.03 -16.96
N TRP A 300 -7.29 -13.62 -15.76
CA TRP A 300 -7.79 -12.99 -14.54
C TRP A 300 -6.97 -11.76 -14.11
N TYR A 301 -5.64 -11.78 -14.26
CA TYR A 301 -4.80 -10.59 -14.06
C TYR A 301 -5.17 -9.47 -15.04
N LEU A 302 -5.48 -9.83 -16.30
CA LEU A 302 -5.90 -8.89 -17.34
C LEU A 302 -7.26 -8.27 -17.02
N VAL A 303 -8.26 -9.08 -16.63
CA VAL A 303 -9.59 -8.62 -16.20
C VAL A 303 -9.47 -7.64 -15.03
N PHE A 304 -8.66 -7.97 -14.01
CA PHE A 304 -8.40 -7.06 -12.90
C PHE A 304 -7.73 -5.76 -13.36
N THR A 305 -6.72 -5.85 -14.24
CA THR A 305 -6.01 -4.67 -14.78
C THR A 305 -6.95 -3.75 -15.55
N CYS A 306 -7.84 -4.29 -16.38
CA CYS A 306 -8.86 -3.52 -17.09
C CYS A 306 -9.79 -2.78 -16.12
N ALA A 307 -10.28 -3.45 -15.07
CA ALA A 307 -11.11 -2.81 -14.04
C ALA A 307 -10.34 -1.70 -13.28
N ALA A 308 -9.08 -1.96 -12.92
CA ALA A 308 -8.22 -1.00 -12.25
C ALA A 308 -7.93 0.24 -13.12
N VAL A 309 -7.62 0.06 -14.40
CA VAL A 309 -7.39 1.14 -15.38
C VAL A 309 -8.65 1.96 -15.65
N VAL A 310 -9.83 1.33 -15.70
CA VAL A 310 -11.11 2.04 -15.84
C VAL A 310 -11.36 2.97 -14.65
N LEU A 311 -11.13 2.51 -13.41
CA LEU A 311 -11.26 3.40 -12.24
C LEU A 311 -10.12 4.45 -12.15
N SER A 312 -8.94 4.18 -12.70
CA SER A 312 -7.86 5.17 -12.78
C SER A 312 -8.17 6.37 -13.68
N GLN A 313 -9.26 6.32 -14.48
CA GLN A 313 -9.72 7.49 -15.23
C GLN A 313 -10.33 8.58 -14.33
N LEU A 314 -10.61 8.29 -13.05
CA LEU A 314 -10.99 9.30 -12.05
C LEU A 314 -9.86 10.33 -11.87
N PRO A 315 -10.14 11.64 -11.90
CA PRO A 315 -9.12 12.64 -12.26
C PRO A 315 -8.01 12.82 -11.22
N ASN A 316 -8.35 12.82 -9.93
CA ASN A 316 -7.47 13.20 -8.83
C ASN A 316 -7.73 12.41 -7.53
N LEU A 317 -6.77 12.47 -6.60
CA LEU A 317 -6.81 11.75 -5.31
C LEU A 317 -8.05 12.10 -4.47
N ASN A 318 -8.49 13.35 -4.48
CA ASN A 318 -9.70 13.79 -3.77
C ASN A 318 -11.00 13.18 -4.35
N SER A 319 -11.03 12.91 -5.67
CA SER A 319 -12.20 12.30 -6.34
C SER A 319 -12.33 10.81 -6.03
N ILE A 320 -11.22 10.10 -5.79
CA ILE A 320 -11.24 8.67 -5.40
C ILE A 320 -11.54 8.45 -3.91
N ALA A 321 -11.93 9.48 -3.15
CA ALA A 321 -12.28 9.34 -1.73
C ALA A 321 -13.48 8.42 -1.49
N GLY A 322 -14.47 8.40 -2.39
CA GLY A 322 -15.60 7.45 -2.34
C GLY A 322 -15.16 6.00 -2.59
N VAL A 323 -14.31 5.78 -3.60
CA VAL A 323 -13.68 4.47 -3.86
C VAL A 323 -12.84 4.02 -2.66
N SER A 324 -12.10 4.95 -2.04
CA SER A 324 -11.28 4.68 -0.85
C SER A 324 -12.11 4.34 0.40
N LEU A 325 -13.34 4.89 0.52
CA LEU A 325 -14.28 4.49 1.58
C LEU A 325 -14.77 3.06 1.37
N ILE A 326 -15.17 2.70 0.15
CA ILE A 326 -15.60 1.34 -0.19
C ILE A 326 -14.45 0.36 0.07
N GLY A 327 -13.25 0.66 -0.43
CA GLY A 327 -12.02 -0.08 -0.17
C GLY A 327 -11.78 -0.27 1.33
N ALA A 328 -11.77 0.81 2.12
CA ALA A 328 -11.58 0.76 3.57
C ALA A 328 -12.61 -0.11 4.30
N ILE A 329 -13.89 -0.04 3.92
CA ILE A 329 -14.95 -0.91 4.48
C ILE A 329 -14.66 -2.37 4.14
N THR A 330 -14.35 -2.67 2.88
CA THR A 330 -14.02 -4.06 2.48
C THR A 330 -12.71 -4.56 3.08
N ALA A 331 -11.75 -3.68 3.36
CA ALA A 331 -10.48 -4.03 3.99
C ALA A 331 -10.63 -4.46 5.44
N VAL A 332 -11.38 -3.68 6.24
CA VAL A 332 -11.80 -4.08 7.59
C VAL A 332 -12.68 -5.34 7.52
N GLY A 333 -13.57 -5.42 6.53
CA GLY A 333 -14.44 -6.56 6.26
C GLY A 333 -13.68 -7.88 6.10
N TYR A 334 -12.83 -8.01 5.06
CA TYR A 334 -12.11 -9.27 4.84
C TYR A 334 -11.13 -9.57 5.99
N CYS A 335 -10.48 -8.55 6.56
CA CYS A 335 -9.51 -8.79 7.62
C CYS A 335 -10.18 -9.37 8.88
N THR A 336 -11.30 -8.80 9.29
CA THR A 336 -12.12 -9.32 10.39
C THR A 336 -12.72 -10.69 10.06
N MET A 337 -13.25 -10.90 8.85
CA MET A 337 -13.77 -12.21 8.45
C MET A 337 -12.69 -13.29 8.53
N ILE A 338 -11.50 -13.05 7.96
CA ILE A 338 -10.39 -14.02 7.95
C ILE A 338 -9.97 -14.41 9.38
N TRP A 339 -9.70 -13.45 10.27
CA TRP A 339 -9.25 -13.81 11.63
C TRP A 339 -10.38 -14.38 12.48
N ALA A 340 -11.62 -13.88 12.36
CA ALA A 340 -12.75 -14.37 13.15
C ALA A 340 -13.18 -15.78 12.73
N ILE A 341 -13.10 -16.11 11.43
CA ILE A 341 -13.35 -17.49 10.96
C ILE A 341 -12.25 -18.43 11.43
N SER A 342 -10.97 -18.03 11.30
CA SER A 342 -9.83 -18.85 11.71
C SER A 342 -9.85 -19.16 13.21
N VAL A 343 -10.20 -18.19 14.06
CA VAL A 343 -10.36 -18.40 15.51
C VAL A 343 -11.66 -19.15 15.83
N GLY A 344 -12.77 -18.80 15.18
CA GLY A 344 -14.10 -19.36 15.44
C GLY A 344 -14.29 -20.81 14.97
N LYS A 345 -13.50 -21.28 13.99
CA LYS A 345 -13.39 -22.70 13.63
C LYS A 345 -12.50 -23.50 14.59
N GLY A 346 -11.76 -22.82 15.47
CA GLY A 346 -10.85 -23.44 16.40
C GLY A 346 -9.49 -23.78 15.80
N ARG A 347 -8.59 -24.22 16.68
CA ARG A 347 -7.21 -24.58 16.36
C ARG A 347 -7.14 -25.89 15.55
N LEU A 348 -6.33 -25.93 14.49
CA LEU A 348 -6.11 -27.16 13.72
C LEU A 348 -5.52 -28.31 14.58
N PRO A 349 -5.90 -29.57 14.31
CA PRO A 349 -5.28 -30.74 14.95
C PRO A 349 -3.76 -30.79 14.73
N GLY A 350 -3.00 -31.18 15.75
CA GLY A 350 -1.56 -31.42 15.66
C GLY A 350 -0.66 -30.19 15.52
N VAL A 351 -1.20 -28.96 15.46
CA VAL A 351 -0.40 -27.75 15.25
C VAL A 351 0.63 -27.49 16.36
N SER A 352 1.88 -27.22 15.97
CA SER A 352 2.94 -26.69 16.84
C SER A 352 3.11 -25.17 16.69
N TYR A 353 3.58 -24.55 17.77
CA TYR A 353 4.01 -23.15 17.86
C TYR A 353 5.51 -23.01 18.15
N ASP A 354 6.27 -24.11 18.12
CA ASP A 354 7.73 -24.07 18.22
C ASP A 354 8.31 -23.31 17.02
N PRO A 355 9.23 -22.35 17.22
CA PRO A 355 9.88 -21.65 16.11
C PRO A 355 10.52 -22.61 15.11
N ILE A 356 10.21 -22.45 13.83
CA ILE A 356 10.68 -23.35 12.76
C ILE A 356 12.22 -23.37 12.75
N LYS A 357 12.79 -24.54 13.01
CA LYS A 357 14.25 -24.75 13.08
C LYS A 357 14.84 -24.81 11.67
N ALA A 358 15.65 -23.82 11.32
CA ALA A 358 16.43 -23.82 10.09
C ALA A 358 17.56 -24.86 10.11
N LYS A 359 18.05 -25.27 8.94
CA LYS A 359 19.08 -26.31 8.76
C LYS A 359 20.47 -25.94 9.33
N SER A 360 20.72 -24.66 9.60
CA SER A 360 21.97 -24.14 10.17
C SER A 360 21.71 -22.89 11.01
N ASP A 361 22.63 -22.52 11.90
CA ASP A 361 22.54 -21.26 12.67
C ASP A 361 22.52 -20.02 11.76
N VAL A 362 23.25 -20.05 10.64
CA VAL A 362 23.28 -18.99 9.63
C VAL A 362 21.91 -18.83 8.98
N ALA A 363 21.29 -19.94 8.53
CA ALA A 363 19.94 -19.92 7.98
C ALA A 363 18.90 -19.50 9.03
N ARG A 364 19.09 -19.83 10.32
CA ARG A 364 18.22 -19.36 11.42
C ARG A 364 18.29 -17.84 11.57
N ILE A 365 19.49 -17.26 11.57
CA ILE A 365 19.68 -15.80 11.64
C ILE A 365 18.98 -15.12 10.46
N PHE A 366 19.22 -15.58 9.23
CA PHE A 366 18.59 -14.99 8.05
C PHE A 366 17.08 -15.19 8.00
N SER A 367 16.54 -16.29 8.52
CA SER A 367 15.09 -16.51 8.68
C SER A 367 14.46 -15.48 9.64
N VAL A 368 15.09 -15.23 10.80
CA VAL A 368 14.63 -14.23 11.78
C VAL A 368 14.63 -12.82 11.18
N LEU A 369 15.67 -12.47 10.42
CA LEU A 369 15.75 -11.20 9.70
C LEU A 369 14.66 -11.09 8.62
N ASN A 370 14.43 -12.15 7.85
CA ASN A 370 13.34 -12.21 6.87
C ASN A 370 11.95 -12.02 7.52
N ALA A 371 11.74 -12.57 8.72
CA ALA A 371 10.52 -12.38 9.51
C ALA A 371 10.33 -10.92 9.97
N PHE A 372 11.39 -10.22 10.38
CA PHE A 372 11.30 -8.76 10.61
C PHE A 372 10.98 -7.99 9.32
N GLY A 373 11.45 -8.48 8.16
CA GLY A 373 11.11 -7.94 6.85
C GLY A 373 9.62 -8.10 6.51
N ILE A 374 9.02 -9.25 6.84
CA ILE A 374 7.57 -9.49 6.69
C ILE A 374 6.76 -8.54 7.58
N ILE A 375 7.18 -8.31 8.83
CA ILE A 375 6.54 -7.32 9.72
C ILE A 375 6.68 -5.90 9.15
N ALA A 376 7.84 -5.52 8.62
CA ALA A 376 8.04 -4.22 7.97
C ALA A 376 7.21 -4.05 6.69
N PHE A 377 7.04 -5.12 5.91
CA PHE A 377 6.21 -5.14 4.71
C PHE A 377 4.73 -4.92 5.02
N ALA A 378 4.21 -5.51 6.10
CA ALA A 378 2.81 -5.35 6.52
C ALA A 378 2.39 -3.88 6.75
N PHE A 379 3.32 -3.02 7.19
CA PHE A 379 3.07 -1.59 7.45
C PHE A 379 3.30 -0.64 6.27
N ARG A 380 3.40 -1.19 5.06
CA ARG A 380 3.41 -0.45 3.78
C ARG A 380 2.21 0.51 3.66
N GLY A 381 2.47 1.69 3.07
CA GLY A 381 1.45 2.71 2.74
C GLY A 381 1.64 4.05 3.45
N HIS A 382 2.38 4.09 4.56
CA HIS A 382 2.73 5.31 5.30
C HIS A 382 3.36 6.42 4.43
N ASN A 383 4.09 6.05 3.37
CA ASN A 383 4.76 6.99 2.48
C ASN A 383 3.79 7.93 1.74
N LEU A 384 2.52 7.54 1.57
CA LEU A 384 1.48 8.32 0.87
C LEU A 384 0.89 9.45 1.73
N ILE A 385 1.34 9.60 2.97
CA ILE A 385 0.68 10.46 3.95
C ILE A 385 0.76 11.96 3.60
N LEU A 386 1.82 12.38 2.91
CA LEU A 386 2.01 13.76 2.47
C LEU A 386 1.11 14.07 1.26
N GLU A 387 1.01 13.12 0.35
CA GLU A 387 0.16 13.17 -0.84
C GLU A 387 -1.31 13.27 -0.42
N ILE A 388 -1.76 12.40 0.50
CA ILE A 388 -3.11 12.46 1.11
C ILE A 388 -3.31 13.80 1.84
N GLN A 389 -2.36 14.25 2.67
CA GLN A 389 -2.47 15.52 3.39
C GLN A 389 -2.46 16.74 2.45
N SER A 390 -1.86 16.64 1.26
CA SER A 390 -1.82 17.73 0.28
C SER A 390 -3.21 18.06 -0.27
N THR A 391 -4.12 17.07 -0.33
CA THR A 391 -5.53 17.24 -0.74
C THR A 391 -6.33 18.10 0.23
N MET A 392 -5.81 18.41 1.43
CA MET A 392 -6.53 19.25 2.38
C MET A 392 -6.34 20.74 2.09
N PRO A 393 -7.34 21.60 2.43
CA PRO A 393 -7.10 23.03 2.56
C PRO A 393 -6.11 23.27 3.70
N SER A 394 -5.34 24.36 3.63
CA SER A 394 -4.42 24.77 4.68
C SER A 394 -4.26 26.29 4.73
N SER A 395 -4.04 26.81 5.92
CA SER A 395 -3.79 28.23 6.22
C SER A 395 -3.03 28.36 7.54
N GLU A 396 -2.42 29.50 7.82
CA GLU A 396 -1.68 29.73 9.07
C GLU A 396 -2.56 29.56 10.33
N LYS A 397 -3.86 29.88 10.25
CA LYS A 397 -4.84 29.70 11.33
C LYS A 397 -5.43 28.27 11.37
N HIS A 398 -5.55 27.60 10.22
CA HIS A 398 -6.11 26.26 10.10
C HIS A 398 -5.16 25.37 9.27
N PRO A 399 -4.07 24.87 9.88
CA PRO A 399 -3.06 24.08 9.18
C PRO A 399 -3.52 22.62 8.95
N SER A 400 -3.08 22.00 7.85
CA SER A 400 -3.62 20.69 7.42
C SER A 400 -3.27 19.53 8.36
N HIS A 401 -2.21 19.66 9.15
CA HIS A 401 -1.79 18.60 10.08
C HIS A 401 -2.86 18.28 11.15
N VAL A 402 -3.72 19.24 11.51
CA VAL A 402 -4.78 19.04 12.53
C VAL A 402 -5.91 18.12 12.05
N PRO A 403 -6.60 18.38 10.90
CA PRO A 403 -7.55 17.42 10.34
C PRO A 403 -6.87 16.12 9.88
N MET A 404 -5.64 16.17 9.38
CA MET A 404 -4.89 14.98 8.98
C MET A 404 -4.65 14.03 10.16
N TRP A 405 -4.05 14.52 11.26
CA TRP A 405 -3.78 13.71 12.45
C TRP A 405 -5.06 13.17 13.11
N LYS A 406 -6.21 13.86 12.96
CA LYS A 406 -7.51 13.34 13.39
C LYS A 406 -7.96 12.13 12.56
N GLY A 407 -7.83 12.18 11.23
CA GLY A 407 -8.14 11.05 10.34
C GLY A 407 -7.19 9.86 10.56
N VAL A 408 -5.89 10.15 10.64
CA VAL A 408 -4.82 9.18 10.89
C VAL A 408 -5.05 8.37 12.17
N LYS A 409 -5.40 9.01 13.29
CA LYS A 409 -5.62 8.29 14.55
C LYS A 409 -6.77 7.28 14.44
N VAL A 410 -7.88 7.67 13.81
CA VAL A 410 -9.01 6.75 13.58
C VAL A 410 -8.59 5.59 12.69
N ALA A 411 -7.88 5.88 11.59
CA ALA A 411 -7.35 4.85 10.70
C ALA A 411 -6.40 3.88 11.42
N TYR A 412 -5.42 4.37 12.18
CA TYR A 412 -4.43 3.52 12.84
C TYR A 412 -4.99 2.73 14.03
N THR A 413 -6.02 3.24 14.74
CA THR A 413 -6.77 2.43 15.72
C THR A 413 -7.48 1.26 15.05
N LEU A 414 -8.13 1.48 13.90
CA LEU A 414 -8.80 0.42 13.14
C LEU A 414 -7.81 -0.55 12.47
N ILE A 415 -6.67 -0.06 11.95
CA ILE A 415 -5.56 -0.90 11.46
C ILE A 415 -5.05 -1.80 12.59
N ALA A 416 -4.84 -1.29 13.81
CA ALA A 416 -4.42 -2.11 14.94
C ALA A 416 -5.47 -3.19 15.29
N ALA A 417 -6.76 -2.81 15.33
CA ALA A 417 -7.88 -3.73 15.57
C ALA A 417 -8.07 -4.79 14.47
N CYS A 418 -7.45 -4.60 13.30
CA CYS A 418 -7.42 -5.59 12.22
C CYS A 418 -6.15 -6.45 12.28
N LEU A 419 -4.97 -5.82 12.29
CA LEU A 419 -3.69 -6.49 12.12
C LEU A 419 -3.23 -7.28 13.36
N PHE A 420 -3.51 -6.82 14.58
CA PHE A 420 -3.12 -7.57 15.78
C PHE A 420 -3.95 -8.85 15.96
N PRO A 421 -5.29 -8.85 15.85
CA PRO A 421 -6.09 -10.08 15.85
C PRO A 421 -5.76 -11.00 14.68
N LEU A 422 -5.46 -10.46 13.49
CA LEU A 422 -4.98 -11.25 12.35
C LEU A 422 -3.65 -11.95 12.64
N ALA A 423 -2.66 -11.23 13.19
CA ALA A 423 -1.37 -11.78 13.59
C ALA A 423 -1.51 -12.88 14.66
N ILE A 424 -2.18 -12.54 15.77
CA ILE A 424 -2.28 -13.38 16.97
C ILE A 424 -3.25 -14.55 16.75
N GLY A 425 -4.46 -14.27 16.24
CA GLY A 425 -5.48 -15.29 15.98
C GLY A 425 -5.14 -16.18 14.79
N GLY A 426 -4.46 -15.65 13.77
CA GLY A 426 -3.93 -16.45 12.66
C GLY A 426 -2.82 -17.40 13.10
N TYR A 427 -1.85 -16.91 13.90
CA TYR A 427 -0.83 -17.80 14.47
C TYR A 427 -1.43 -18.81 15.46
N TRP A 428 -2.47 -18.45 16.22
CA TRP A 428 -3.19 -19.37 17.11
C TRP A 428 -3.91 -20.49 16.35
N ALA A 429 -4.63 -20.17 15.28
CA ALA A 429 -5.43 -21.16 14.54
C ALA A 429 -4.55 -22.19 13.81
N TYR A 430 -3.45 -21.72 13.21
CA TYR A 430 -2.71 -22.47 12.20
C TYR A 430 -1.22 -22.70 12.52
N GLY A 431 -0.61 -21.93 13.43
CA GLY A 431 0.79 -22.10 13.86
C GLY A 431 1.78 -22.23 12.69
N HIS A 432 2.64 -23.25 12.73
CA HIS A 432 3.56 -23.59 11.64
C HIS A 432 2.91 -24.07 10.32
N LEU A 433 1.60 -24.30 10.25
CA LEU A 433 0.89 -24.76 9.03
C LEU A 433 0.44 -23.60 8.11
N ILE A 434 0.74 -22.34 8.45
CA ILE A 434 0.37 -21.18 7.63
C ILE A 434 1.16 -21.20 6.31
N PRO A 435 0.49 -21.20 5.14
CA PRO A 435 1.18 -21.22 3.85
C PRO A 435 2.02 -19.95 3.67
N ALA A 436 3.34 -20.11 3.49
CA ALA A 436 4.23 -18.98 3.24
C ALA A 436 3.82 -18.16 2.00
N ASN A 437 3.29 -18.85 0.98
CA ASN A 437 2.72 -18.23 -0.22
C ASN A 437 1.25 -17.85 0.01
N GLY A 438 1.01 -16.54 0.22
CA GLY A 438 -0.34 -15.94 0.37
C GLY A 438 -0.91 -15.94 1.80
N GLY A 439 -0.27 -16.62 2.75
CA GLY A 439 -0.55 -16.48 4.18
C GLY A 439 -1.98 -16.86 4.57
N MET A 440 -2.62 -16.00 5.36
CA MET A 440 -3.95 -16.21 5.92
C MET A 440 -5.06 -16.39 4.89
N LEU A 441 -4.94 -15.78 3.71
CA LEU A 441 -5.93 -15.94 2.65
C LEU A 441 -5.87 -17.36 2.07
N THR A 442 -4.67 -17.86 1.81
CA THR A 442 -4.43 -19.24 1.41
C THR A 442 -4.88 -20.21 2.50
N ALA A 443 -4.53 -19.95 3.77
CA ALA A 443 -4.92 -20.79 4.91
C ALA A 443 -6.45 -20.94 5.02
N LEU A 444 -7.21 -19.84 4.91
CA LEU A 444 -8.67 -19.87 4.96
C LEU A 444 -9.28 -20.79 3.89
N TYR A 445 -8.82 -20.69 2.64
CA TYR A 445 -9.34 -21.55 1.56
C TYR A 445 -8.81 -22.98 1.64
N GLN A 446 -7.56 -23.18 2.05
CA GLN A 446 -6.94 -24.51 2.16
C GLN A 446 -7.57 -25.34 3.28
N PHE A 447 -7.81 -24.75 4.46
CA PHE A 447 -8.26 -25.48 5.64
C PHE A 447 -9.77 -25.40 5.90
N HIS A 448 -10.49 -24.42 5.35
CA HIS A 448 -11.92 -24.22 5.65
C HIS A 448 -12.83 -24.09 4.41
N SER A 449 -12.36 -24.45 3.22
CA SER A 449 -13.20 -24.46 1.99
C SER A 449 -14.41 -25.40 2.05
N GLN A 450 -14.35 -26.45 2.88
CA GLN A 450 -15.47 -27.37 3.11
C GLN A 450 -16.31 -26.96 4.33
N ASP A 451 -15.67 -26.44 5.38
CA ASP A 451 -16.32 -26.15 6.67
C ASP A 451 -17.11 -24.83 6.68
N VAL A 452 -16.83 -23.92 5.75
CA VAL A 452 -17.39 -22.56 5.69
C VAL A 452 -18.23 -22.43 4.43
N SER A 453 -19.38 -21.75 4.54
CA SER A 453 -20.30 -21.63 3.41
C SER A 453 -19.65 -20.88 2.23
N LYS A 454 -19.94 -21.35 1.01
CA LYS A 454 -19.48 -20.72 -0.25
C LYS A 454 -19.81 -19.23 -0.32
N PHE A 455 -20.91 -18.79 0.29
CA PHE A 455 -21.27 -17.38 0.40
C PHE A 455 -20.23 -16.58 1.21
N VAL A 456 -19.82 -17.06 2.40
CA VAL A 456 -18.84 -16.37 3.25
C VAL A 456 -17.46 -16.34 2.60
N LEU A 457 -17.05 -17.46 1.97
CA LEU A 457 -15.80 -17.56 1.22
C LEU A 457 -15.79 -16.64 -0.01
N GLY A 458 -16.88 -16.61 -0.78
CA GLY A 458 -17.05 -15.73 -1.94
C GLY A 458 -17.13 -14.25 -1.55
N LEU A 459 -17.83 -13.90 -0.47
CA LEU A 459 -17.89 -12.54 0.07
C LEU A 459 -16.50 -12.06 0.53
N THR A 460 -15.73 -12.93 1.18
CA THR A 460 -14.32 -12.65 1.54
C THR A 460 -13.48 -12.38 0.29
N SER A 461 -13.65 -13.18 -0.77
CA SER A 461 -13.00 -12.96 -2.06
C SER A 461 -13.36 -11.60 -2.66
N VAL A 462 -14.66 -11.27 -2.74
CA VAL A 462 -15.15 -9.99 -3.26
C VAL A 462 -14.59 -8.81 -2.47
N PHE A 463 -14.55 -8.89 -1.14
CA PHE A 463 -13.96 -7.84 -0.31
C PHE A 463 -12.45 -7.64 -0.57
N VAL A 464 -11.68 -8.73 -0.75
CA VAL A 464 -10.26 -8.63 -1.13
C VAL A 464 -10.08 -8.01 -2.52
N ILE A 465 -10.89 -8.42 -3.51
CA ILE A 465 -10.84 -7.88 -4.89
C ILE A 465 -11.19 -6.38 -4.89
N VAL A 466 -12.29 -5.99 -4.23
CA VAL A 466 -12.77 -4.60 -4.17
C VAL A 466 -11.78 -3.71 -3.44
N ASN A 467 -11.19 -4.17 -2.32
CA ASN A 467 -10.10 -3.41 -1.70
C ASN A 467 -8.91 -3.31 -2.64
N ALA A 468 -8.45 -4.40 -3.27
CA ALA A 468 -7.27 -4.37 -4.14
C ALA A 468 -7.44 -3.41 -5.32
N VAL A 469 -8.61 -3.42 -5.99
CA VAL A 469 -8.96 -2.44 -7.04
C VAL A 469 -8.97 -1.01 -6.50
N SER A 470 -9.42 -0.79 -5.27
CA SER A 470 -9.49 0.53 -4.62
C SER A 470 -8.12 1.04 -4.19
N SER A 471 -7.31 0.21 -3.52
CA SER A 471 -5.94 0.51 -3.11
C SER A 471 -5.07 0.85 -4.31
N PHE A 472 -5.27 0.17 -5.46
CA PHE A 472 -4.54 0.47 -6.71
C PHE A 472 -4.69 1.93 -7.11
N GLN A 473 -5.88 2.51 -6.94
CA GLN A 473 -6.13 3.92 -7.29
C GLN A 473 -5.33 4.87 -6.38
N ILE A 474 -5.18 4.54 -5.10
CA ILE A 474 -4.41 5.35 -4.14
C ILE A 474 -2.91 5.19 -4.40
N TYR A 475 -2.42 3.96 -4.59
CA TYR A 475 -1.01 3.67 -4.86
C TYR A 475 -0.55 4.16 -6.24
N GLY A 476 -1.44 4.24 -7.24
CA GLY A 476 -1.13 4.75 -8.58
C GLY A 476 -0.99 6.27 -8.67
N MET A 477 -1.66 7.04 -7.80
CA MET A 477 -1.65 8.51 -7.86
C MET A 477 -0.25 9.15 -7.86
N PRO A 478 0.75 8.73 -7.04
CA PRO A 478 2.13 9.20 -7.14
C PRO A 478 2.78 9.03 -8.52
N MET A 479 2.50 7.93 -9.22
CA MET A 479 3.03 7.66 -10.55
C MET A 479 2.34 8.51 -11.61
N PHE A 480 1.02 8.70 -11.49
CA PHE A 480 0.28 9.60 -12.37
C PHE A 480 0.72 11.05 -12.18
N ASP A 481 1.00 11.46 -10.94
CA ASP A 481 1.50 12.79 -10.60
C ASP A 481 2.90 13.06 -11.15
N ASP A 482 3.83 12.09 -11.08
CA ASP A 482 5.17 12.22 -11.66
C ASP A 482 5.14 12.22 -13.20
N MET A 483 4.37 11.33 -13.83
CA MET A 483 4.20 11.29 -15.30
C MET A 483 3.57 12.58 -15.85
N GLU A 484 2.52 13.09 -15.19
CA GLU A 484 1.91 14.38 -15.56
C GLU A 484 2.84 15.57 -15.21
N SER A 485 3.64 15.48 -14.15
CA SER A 485 4.67 16.48 -13.81
C SER A 485 5.77 16.57 -14.87
N ALA A 486 6.25 15.43 -15.37
CA ALA A 486 7.23 15.37 -16.45
C ALA A 486 6.71 16.01 -17.76
N TYR A 487 5.41 15.90 -18.05
CA TYR A 487 4.75 16.61 -19.15
C TYR A 487 4.61 18.10 -18.87
N THR A 488 3.94 18.49 -17.78
CA THR A 488 3.64 19.90 -17.44
C THR A 488 4.93 20.73 -17.30
N THR A 489 6.00 20.14 -16.75
CA THR A 489 7.33 20.77 -16.65
C THR A 489 7.90 21.16 -18.01
N LYS A 490 7.70 20.32 -19.04
CA LYS A 490 8.20 20.57 -20.41
C LYS A 490 7.26 21.44 -21.23
N ALA A 491 5.95 21.16 -21.16
CA ALA A 491 4.93 21.78 -22.01
C ALA A 491 4.36 23.09 -21.46
N LYS A 492 4.63 23.42 -20.19
CA LYS A 492 4.17 24.63 -19.45
C LYS A 492 2.65 24.88 -19.53
N LYS A 493 1.88 23.80 -19.64
CA LYS A 493 0.41 23.77 -19.68
C LYS A 493 -0.11 22.48 -19.02
N PRO A 494 -1.35 22.44 -18.51
CA PRO A 494 -1.94 21.24 -17.91
C PRO A 494 -1.96 20.04 -18.87
N CYS A 495 -1.93 18.83 -18.31
CA CYS A 495 -2.01 17.60 -19.08
C CYS A 495 -3.42 17.43 -19.69
N PRO A 496 -3.57 17.28 -21.02
CA PRO A 496 -4.89 17.10 -21.63
C PRO A 496 -5.47 15.73 -21.27
N TRP A 497 -6.80 15.65 -21.13
CA TRP A 497 -7.50 14.46 -20.60
C TRP A 497 -7.15 13.15 -21.32
N TRP A 498 -6.96 13.18 -22.65
CA TRP A 498 -6.59 12.00 -23.43
C TRP A 498 -5.17 11.51 -23.09
N LEU A 499 -4.24 12.43 -22.81
CA LEU A 499 -2.87 12.07 -22.44
C LEU A 499 -2.80 11.57 -21.00
N ARG A 500 -3.62 12.12 -20.10
CA ARG A 500 -3.86 11.53 -18.76
C ARG A 500 -4.32 10.08 -18.89
N SER A 501 -5.31 9.83 -19.75
CA SER A 501 -5.84 8.48 -20.00
C SER A 501 -4.77 7.52 -20.55
N VAL A 502 -3.98 7.98 -21.54
CA VAL A 502 -2.84 7.22 -22.10
C VAL A 502 -1.79 6.88 -21.04
N PHE A 503 -1.35 7.84 -20.22
CA PHE A 503 -0.38 7.59 -19.15
C PHE A 503 -0.86 6.52 -18.16
N ARG A 504 -2.11 6.63 -17.71
CA ARG A 504 -2.69 5.73 -16.71
C ARG A 504 -2.93 4.33 -17.27
N THR A 505 -3.31 4.24 -18.54
CA THR A 505 -3.45 2.99 -19.29
C THR A 505 -2.09 2.30 -19.46
N ILE A 506 -1.07 3.02 -19.94
CA ILE A 506 0.30 2.48 -20.09
C ILE A 506 0.85 2.00 -18.73
N PHE A 507 0.69 2.79 -17.67
CA PHE A 507 1.13 2.39 -16.33
C PHE A 507 0.46 1.09 -15.85
N GLY A 508 -0.86 0.96 -16.02
CA GLY A 508 -1.60 -0.25 -15.66
C GLY A 508 -1.12 -1.48 -16.43
N PHE A 509 -0.93 -1.37 -17.74
CA PHE A 509 -0.43 -2.48 -18.55
C PHE A 509 1.06 -2.81 -18.34
N VAL A 510 1.90 -1.84 -17.95
CA VAL A 510 3.27 -2.10 -17.48
C VAL A 510 3.25 -2.87 -16.16
N CYS A 511 2.39 -2.48 -15.20
CA CYS A 511 2.24 -3.24 -13.94
C CYS A 511 1.71 -4.66 -14.20
N PHE A 512 0.79 -4.84 -15.16
CA PHE A 512 0.32 -6.16 -15.60
C PHE A 512 1.44 -7.02 -16.22
N PHE A 513 2.25 -6.45 -17.11
CA PHE A 513 3.38 -7.16 -17.70
C PHE A 513 4.36 -7.65 -16.62
N VAL A 514 4.68 -6.80 -15.63
CA VAL A 514 5.53 -7.19 -14.49
C VAL A 514 4.83 -8.21 -13.58
N ALA A 515 3.49 -8.17 -13.44
CA ALA A 515 2.72 -9.14 -12.65
C ALA A 515 2.73 -10.55 -13.28
N VAL A 516 2.66 -10.64 -14.61
CA VAL A 516 2.81 -11.90 -15.35
C VAL A 516 4.26 -12.37 -15.35
N ALA A 517 5.23 -11.46 -15.51
CA ALA A 517 6.66 -11.80 -15.51
C ALA A 517 7.17 -12.26 -14.13
N ILE A 518 6.70 -11.65 -13.03
CA ILE A 518 7.20 -11.89 -11.65
C ILE A 518 6.01 -12.18 -10.70
N PRO A 519 5.30 -13.32 -10.89
CA PRO A 519 4.08 -13.61 -10.11
C PRO A 519 4.38 -13.95 -8.63
N PHE A 520 5.59 -14.39 -8.34
CA PHE A 520 6.07 -14.75 -7.00
C PHE A 520 6.45 -13.54 -6.13
N LEU A 521 6.07 -12.30 -6.48
CA LEU A 521 6.36 -11.09 -5.68
C LEU A 521 5.97 -11.20 -4.20
N ALA A 522 5.00 -12.05 -3.85
CA ALA A 522 4.62 -12.32 -2.46
C ALA A 522 5.69 -13.09 -1.66
N SER A 523 6.47 -14.00 -2.26
CA SER A 523 7.52 -14.76 -1.54
C SER A 523 8.72 -13.88 -1.18
N LEU A 524 8.94 -12.80 -1.96
CA LEU A 524 10.00 -11.82 -1.71
C LEU A 524 9.70 -10.88 -0.52
N ALA A 525 8.57 -11.02 0.17
CA ALA A 525 8.03 -10.09 1.19
C ALA A 525 9.07 -9.54 2.19
N GLY A 526 10.00 -10.35 2.69
CA GLY A 526 11.02 -9.88 3.64
C GLY A 526 12.07 -8.94 3.03
N LEU A 527 12.64 -9.30 1.87
CA LEU A 527 13.50 -8.43 1.05
C LEU A 527 12.75 -7.14 0.67
N ILE A 528 11.50 -7.30 0.26
CA ILE A 528 10.54 -6.28 -0.13
C ILE A 528 10.24 -5.28 1.01
N GLY A 529 10.21 -5.75 2.26
CA GLY A 529 10.10 -4.92 3.47
C GLY A 529 11.43 -4.22 3.80
N GLY A 530 12.55 -4.94 3.70
CA GLY A 530 13.90 -4.38 3.90
C GLY A 530 14.20 -3.17 2.99
N LEU A 531 13.75 -3.21 1.73
CA LEU A 531 13.84 -2.10 0.77
C LEU A 531 12.91 -0.92 1.10
N ALA A 532 11.79 -1.15 1.80
CA ALA A 532 10.83 -0.11 2.18
C ALA A 532 11.22 0.61 3.50
N LEU A 533 11.92 -0.08 4.41
CA LEU A 533 12.33 0.42 5.73
C LEU A 533 12.98 1.82 5.76
N PRO A 534 13.83 2.24 4.80
CA PRO A 534 14.41 3.57 4.82
C PRO A 534 13.34 4.66 4.72
N VAL A 535 12.36 4.47 3.83
CA VAL A 535 11.26 5.41 3.59
C VAL A 535 10.29 5.45 4.77
N THR A 536 10.01 4.31 5.40
CA THR A 536 8.99 4.20 6.44
C THR A 536 9.49 4.53 7.84
N LEU A 537 10.70 4.09 8.20
CA LEU A 537 11.20 4.13 9.58
C LEU A 537 12.42 5.04 9.80
N ALA A 538 13.22 5.35 8.76
CA ALA A 538 14.49 6.09 8.93
C ALA A 538 14.46 7.54 8.40
N TYR A 539 14.11 7.74 7.12
CA TYR A 539 14.14 9.05 6.48
C TYR A 539 13.28 10.12 7.17
N PRO A 540 12.05 9.83 7.67
CA PRO A 540 11.25 10.82 8.41
C PRO A 540 11.98 11.37 9.65
N CYS A 541 12.81 10.55 10.31
CA CYS A 541 13.60 10.98 11.46
C CYS A 541 14.75 11.92 11.05
N PHE A 542 15.45 11.63 9.94
CA PHE A 542 16.47 12.52 9.41
C PHE A 542 15.90 13.82 8.85
N MET A 543 14.73 13.77 8.19
CA MET A 543 13.96 14.96 7.79
C MET A 543 13.61 15.82 9.00
N TRP A 544 13.14 15.23 10.10
CA TRP A 544 12.85 15.96 11.34
C TRP A 544 14.09 16.67 11.90
N LEU A 545 15.21 15.96 11.99
CA LEU A 545 16.49 16.51 12.47
C LEU A 545 17.00 17.68 11.61
N LYS A 546 16.85 17.60 10.28
CA LYS A 546 17.31 18.62 9.33
C LYS A 546 16.38 19.82 9.22
N ILE A 547 15.06 19.60 9.18
CA ILE A 547 14.06 20.64 8.92
C ILE A 547 13.62 21.32 10.22
N LYS A 548 13.22 20.56 11.25
CA LYS A 548 12.76 21.15 12.53
C LYS A 548 13.90 21.52 13.49
N LYS A 549 15.13 21.07 13.21
CA LYS A 549 16.38 21.44 13.92
C LYS A 549 16.23 21.39 15.46
N PRO A 550 15.71 20.30 16.07
CA PRO A 550 15.47 20.25 17.50
C PRO A 550 16.75 20.48 18.31
N LYS A 551 16.64 21.15 19.47
CA LYS A 551 17.77 21.46 20.36
C LYS A 551 18.66 20.21 20.55
N LYS A 552 19.95 20.34 20.22
CA LYS A 552 20.93 19.25 20.35
C LYS A 552 20.88 18.62 21.74
N TYR A 553 21.04 17.30 21.81
CA TYR A 553 21.01 16.49 23.02
C TYR A 553 19.68 16.47 23.81
N ASN A 554 18.62 17.11 23.32
CA ASN A 554 17.26 16.90 23.84
C ASN A 554 16.76 15.48 23.48
N GLY A 555 15.81 14.92 24.24
CA GLY A 555 15.26 13.57 23.99
C GLY A 555 14.73 13.39 22.56
N MET A 556 14.06 14.40 22.00
CA MET A 556 13.60 14.37 20.60
C MET A 556 14.74 14.35 19.57
N TRP A 557 15.91 14.91 19.90
CA TRP A 557 17.09 14.87 19.04
C TRP A 557 17.73 13.47 19.08
N TRP A 558 17.88 12.89 20.28
CA TRP A 558 18.38 11.53 20.46
C TRP A 558 17.47 10.46 19.84
N LEU A 559 16.16 10.55 20.07
CA LEU A 559 15.17 9.60 19.53
C LEU A 559 15.22 9.52 18.01
N ASN A 560 15.27 10.66 17.31
CA ASN A 560 15.34 10.67 15.85
C ASN A 560 16.69 10.16 15.32
N TRP A 561 17.81 10.39 16.01
CA TRP A 561 19.09 9.82 15.61
C TRP A 561 19.12 8.30 15.82
N PHE A 562 18.65 7.82 16.97
CA PHE A 562 18.58 6.41 17.30
C PHE A 562 17.70 5.64 16.31
N LEU A 563 16.45 6.09 16.10
CA LEU A 563 15.53 5.46 15.16
C LEU A 563 16.02 5.61 13.71
N GLY A 564 16.50 6.79 13.31
CA GLY A 564 17.04 7.03 11.97
C GLY A 564 18.19 6.07 11.62
N ILE A 565 19.18 5.93 12.51
CA ILE A 565 20.32 5.03 12.30
C ILE A 565 19.86 3.57 12.36
N SER A 566 19.07 3.18 13.37
CA SER A 566 18.58 1.81 13.53
C SER A 566 17.76 1.34 12.31
N GLY A 567 16.93 2.21 11.73
CA GLY A 567 16.15 1.89 10.53
C GLY A 567 17.00 1.70 9.28
N MET A 568 18.09 2.47 9.11
CA MET A 568 19.05 2.27 8.01
C MET A 568 19.86 0.99 8.19
N SER A 569 20.39 0.74 9.40
CA SER A 569 21.15 -0.48 9.70
C SER A 569 20.29 -1.73 9.53
N LEU A 570 19.05 -1.70 10.05
CA LEU A 570 18.09 -2.79 9.86
C LEU A 570 17.79 -3.00 8.38
N SER A 571 17.50 -1.95 7.60
CA SER A 571 17.28 -2.05 6.15
C SER A 571 18.43 -2.76 5.42
N GLY A 572 19.68 -2.35 5.65
CA GLY A 572 20.85 -2.98 5.02
C GLY A 572 20.98 -4.46 5.38
N ILE A 573 20.79 -4.80 6.66
CA ILE A 573 20.82 -6.18 7.16
C ILE A 573 19.66 -7.01 6.56
N LEU A 574 18.45 -6.45 6.45
CA LEU A 574 17.29 -7.15 5.90
C LEU A 574 17.39 -7.35 4.39
N ILE A 575 18.02 -6.43 3.65
CA ILE A 575 18.28 -6.59 2.22
C ILE A 575 19.29 -7.73 1.99
N ALA A 576 20.39 -7.75 2.74
CA ALA A 576 21.36 -8.84 2.69
C ALA A 576 20.73 -10.20 3.06
N ALA A 577 19.90 -10.23 4.11
CA ALA A 577 19.17 -11.42 4.53
C ALA A 577 18.16 -11.89 3.48
N GLY A 578 17.39 -10.99 2.89
CA GLY A 578 16.42 -11.30 1.84
C GLY A 578 17.09 -11.85 0.59
N ILE A 579 18.23 -11.30 0.19
CA ILE A 579 19.04 -11.83 -0.92
C ILE A 579 19.56 -13.24 -0.59
N TYR A 580 20.11 -13.47 0.61
CA TYR A 580 20.55 -14.80 1.03
C TYR A 580 19.40 -15.81 1.01
N VAL A 581 18.25 -15.47 1.60
CA VAL A 581 17.07 -16.37 1.66
C VAL A 581 16.59 -16.72 0.25
N VAL A 582 16.54 -15.77 -0.69
CA VAL A 582 16.16 -16.04 -2.09
C VAL A 582 17.11 -17.02 -2.78
N ILE A 583 18.41 -16.96 -2.47
CA ILE A 583 19.44 -17.87 -3.00
C ILE A 583 19.38 -19.25 -2.32
N ASP A 584 19.34 -19.30 -0.99
CA ASP A 584 19.42 -20.51 -0.16
C ASP A 584 18.15 -21.37 -0.20
N THR A 585 16.98 -20.73 -0.21
CA THR A 585 15.69 -21.45 -0.33
C THR A 585 15.40 -21.90 -1.77
N GLY A 586 16.12 -21.37 -2.76
CA GLY A 586 15.91 -21.66 -4.17
C GLY A 586 14.47 -21.39 -4.59
N VAL A 587 14.03 -20.12 -4.51
CA VAL A 587 12.68 -19.71 -4.96
C VAL A 587 12.42 -20.31 -6.34
N GLU A 588 11.33 -21.05 -6.52
CA GLU A 588 10.96 -21.58 -7.85
C GLU A 588 10.56 -20.41 -8.76
N ILE A 589 11.54 -19.90 -9.52
CA ILE A 589 11.43 -18.65 -10.27
C ILE A 589 10.58 -18.87 -11.53
N SER A 590 9.28 -18.90 -11.31
CA SER A 590 8.19 -19.07 -12.29
C SER A 590 8.00 -17.83 -13.18
N PHE A 591 9.08 -17.37 -13.81
CA PHE A 591 9.05 -16.28 -14.78
C PHE A 591 8.02 -16.57 -15.88
N PHE A 592 7.10 -15.64 -16.11
CA PHE A 592 5.99 -15.76 -17.08
C PHE A 592 5.05 -16.96 -16.85
N ASN A 593 5.08 -17.61 -15.69
CA ASN A 593 4.24 -18.76 -15.35
C ASN A 593 3.41 -18.55 -14.06
N PRO A 594 2.43 -17.62 -14.06
CA PRO A 594 1.53 -17.42 -12.92
C PRO A 594 0.56 -18.61 -12.77
N GLN A 595 0.68 -19.33 -11.66
CA GLN A 595 -0.18 -20.46 -11.30
C GLN A 595 -1.42 -20.00 -10.55
#